data_AF-A0A7S2RRD7-F1
#
_entry.id   AF-A0A7S2RRD7-F1
#
_cell.length_a   1.000
_cell.length_b   1.000
_cell.length_c   1.000
_cell.angle_alpha   90.00
_cell.angle_beta   90.00
_cell.angle_gamma   90.00
#
_symmetry.space_group_name_H-M   'P 1'
#
loop_
_entity.id
_entity.type
_entity.pdbx_description
1 polymer ?
#
loop_
_entity_poly.entity_id
_entity_poly.type
_entity_poly.pdbx_seq_one_letter_code
_entity_poly.pdbx_strand_id
1 'polypeptide(L)'
;MFSTSAATYGLGKHHCRSIGAVCGVPDRHLFIAGTTCVNEGNEVHVVEFDENANAFQQVARFDHKGEVWDLAPHPSDASLLLTCSRNGGKSSGQLFRMDIEHVQPGESRELESLGALPIKTLGDSLLRRMVWHPAGDDDALPGAQARCTSERFVSVQDDTVRLWELAEGRL
;
A
#
# COMPACT_ATOMS: atom_id res chain seq x y z
N MET A 1 15.96 -22.04 -19.17
CA MET A 1 16.67 -22.23 -17.89
C MET A 1 16.36 -21.02 -17.03
N PHE A 2 15.65 -21.18 -15.92
CA PHE A 2 15.50 -20.10 -14.93
C PHE A 2 16.81 -20.02 -14.14
N SER A 3 17.42 -18.83 -14.07
CA SER A 3 18.55 -18.58 -13.17
C SER A 3 18.08 -18.84 -11.73
N THR A 4 18.81 -19.66 -10.98
CA THR A 4 18.38 -20.24 -9.69
C THR A 4 18.70 -19.37 -8.47
N SER A 5 18.93 -18.07 -8.62
CA SER A 5 19.18 -17.17 -7.49
C SER A 5 18.03 -16.17 -7.32
N ALA A 6 17.23 -16.37 -6.29
CA ALA A 6 16.15 -15.45 -5.91
C ALA A 6 16.74 -14.25 -5.17
N ALA A 7 16.40 -13.03 -5.60
CA ALA A 7 16.66 -11.83 -4.83
C ALA A 7 15.81 -11.86 -3.55
N THR A 8 16.41 -11.51 -2.40
CA THR A 8 15.75 -11.60 -1.10
C THR A 8 15.90 -10.28 -0.35
N TYR A 9 14.82 -9.87 0.32
CA TYR A 9 14.80 -8.76 1.26
C TYR A 9 14.25 -9.25 2.60
N GLY A 10 14.92 -8.91 3.70
CA GLY A 10 14.49 -9.26 5.05
C GLY A 10 13.83 -8.09 5.76
N LEU A 11 12.70 -8.34 6.42
CA LEU A 11 11.96 -7.34 7.23
C LEU A 11 12.46 -7.26 8.68
N GLY A 12 13.76 -7.53 8.89
CA GLY A 12 14.37 -7.57 10.22
C GLY A 12 13.74 -8.63 11.12
N LYS A 13 13.08 -8.18 12.20
CA LYS A 13 12.45 -9.05 13.22
C LYS A 13 10.99 -9.42 12.91
N HIS A 14 10.37 -8.78 11.91
CA HIS A 14 8.95 -8.95 11.63
C HIS A 14 8.70 -9.93 10.48
N HIS A 15 7.53 -10.55 10.47
CA HIS A 15 7.07 -11.37 9.33
C HIS A 15 6.34 -10.52 8.31
N CYS A 16 6.58 -10.80 7.01
CA CYS A 16 5.78 -10.25 5.91
C CYS A 16 4.38 -10.86 5.93
N ARG A 17 3.36 -10.03 5.75
CA ARG A 17 1.96 -10.49 5.65
C ARG A 17 1.31 -10.12 4.34
N SER A 18 1.58 -8.91 3.87
CA SER A 18 1.00 -8.31 2.67
C SER A 18 2.12 -7.74 1.80
N ILE A 19 1.91 -7.79 0.48
CA ILE A 19 2.84 -7.27 -0.52
C ILE A 19 2.06 -6.67 -1.69
N GLY A 20 2.59 -5.61 -2.29
CA GLY A 20 2.02 -4.98 -3.47
C GLY A 20 3.10 -4.39 -4.37
N ALA A 21 2.82 -4.24 -5.66
CA ALA A 21 3.65 -3.47 -6.56
C ALA A 21 3.32 -1.98 -6.43
N VAL A 22 4.34 -1.11 -6.42
CA VAL A 22 4.16 0.33 -6.45
C VAL A 22 4.34 0.79 -7.89
N CYS A 23 3.27 1.30 -8.47
CA CYS A 23 3.24 1.79 -9.85
C CYS A 23 3.41 3.32 -9.89
N GLY A 24 3.50 3.89 -11.09
CA GLY A 24 3.57 5.35 -11.26
C GLY A 24 4.97 5.96 -11.10
N VAL A 25 6.01 5.13 -10.94
CA VAL A 25 7.41 5.58 -10.96
C VAL A 25 8.11 4.96 -12.18
N PRO A 26 8.31 5.72 -13.27
CA PRO A 26 8.98 5.22 -14.47
C PRO A 26 10.37 4.67 -14.14
N ASP A 27 10.78 3.62 -14.86
CA ASP A 27 12.10 3.00 -14.80
C ASP A 27 12.53 2.44 -13.43
N ARG A 28 11.58 2.27 -12.49
CA ARG A 28 11.85 1.74 -11.15
C ARG A 28 10.94 0.55 -10.81
N HIS A 29 11.53 -0.52 -10.32
CA HIS A 29 10.80 -1.73 -9.89
C HIS A 29 10.54 -1.69 -8.39
N LEU A 30 9.47 -0.99 -8.00
CA LEU A 30 9.15 -0.77 -6.60
C LEU A 30 8.09 -1.76 -6.09
N PHE A 31 8.32 -2.26 -4.89
CA PHE A 31 7.40 -3.11 -4.15
C PHE A 31 7.21 -2.57 -2.74
N ILE A 32 6.04 -2.83 -2.17
CA ILE A 32 5.72 -2.50 -0.79
C ILE A 32 5.40 -3.77 -0.02
N ALA A 33 5.88 -3.87 1.21
CA ALA A 33 5.64 -5.00 2.10
C ALA A 33 5.13 -4.52 3.46
N GLY A 34 4.10 -5.16 3.97
CA GLY A 34 3.49 -4.86 5.27
C GLY A 34 3.76 -5.97 6.26
N THR A 35 4.15 -5.59 7.48
CA THR A 35 4.45 -6.57 8.52
C THR A 35 3.23 -7.03 9.30
N THR A 36 3.38 -8.14 10.00
CA THR A 36 2.43 -8.60 11.02
C THR A 36 3.16 -8.96 12.31
N CYS A 37 2.79 -8.27 13.38
CA CYS A 37 3.21 -8.56 14.74
C CYS A 37 2.08 -8.19 15.71
N VAL A 38 1.73 -9.12 16.59
CA VAL A 38 0.67 -8.93 17.57
C VAL A 38 1.25 -8.18 18.77
N ASN A 39 0.59 -7.12 19.23
CA ASN A 39 0.96 -6.29 20.38
C ASN A 39 2.29 -5.52 20.26
N GLU A 40 2.96 -5.53 19.11
CA GLU A 40 4.12 -4.68 18.82
C GLU A 40 3.82 -3.69 17.68
N GLY A 41 4.70 -2.70 17.50
CA GLY A 41 4.68 -1.82 16.33
C GLY A 41 4.89 -2.62 15.05
N ASN A 42 4.18 -2.24 14.00
CA ASN A 42 4.34 -2.83 12.67
C ASN A 42 4.98 -1.80 11.74
N GLU A 43 5.43 -2.27 10.59
CA GLU A 43 6.15 -1.46 9.61
C GLU A 43 5.60 -1.72 8.21
N VAL A 44 5.76 -0.72 7.35
CA VAL A 44 5.55 -0.80 5.90
C VAL A 44 6.86 -0.44 5.23
N HIS A 45 7.38 -1.36 4.40
CA HIS A 45 8.67 -1.22 3.73
C HIS A 45 8.43 -1.00 2.24
N VAL A 46 9.08 0.01 1.67
CA VAL A 46 9.18 0.18 0.22
C VAL A 46 10.57 -0.25 -0.20
N VAL A 47 10.64 -1.18 -1.15
CA VAL A 47 11.88 -1.75 -1.67
C VAL A 47 11.94 -1.63 -3.17
N GLU A 48 13.15 -1.45 -3.67
CA GLU A 48 13.45 -1.37 -5.10
C GLU A 48 14.25 -2.59 -5.51
N PHE A 49 13.84 -3.21 -6.61
CA PHE A 49 14.59 -4.28 -7.24
C PHE A 49 15.55 -3.70 -8.28
N ASP A 50 16.84 -3.92 -8.06
CA ASP A 50 17.88 -3.64 -9.05
C ASP A 50 18.11 -4.90 -9.90
N GLU A 51 17.67 -4.85 -11.16
CA GLU A 51 17.79 -5.97 -12.11
C GLU A 51 19.25 -6.34 -12.41
N ASN A 52 20.17 -5.36 -12.38
CA ASN A 52 21.58 -5.60 -12.67
C ASN A 52 22.28 -6.28 -11.50
N ALA A 53 21.96 -5.86 -10.28
CA ALA A 53 22.51 -6.45 -9.06
C ALA A 53 21.78 -7.72 -8.60
N ASN A 54 20.60 -8.02 -9.15
CA ASN A 54 19.67 -9.04 -8.67
C ASN A 54 19.45 -8.94 -7.15
N ALA A 55 19.22 -7.72 -6.66
CA ALA A 55 19.15 -7.42 -5.25
C ALA A 55 18.03 -6.41 -4.94
N PHE A 56 17.45 -6.53 -3.76
CA PHE A 56 16.51 -5.55 -3.24
C PHE A 56 17.24 -4.54 -2.37
N GLN A 57 16.91 -3.26 -2.55
CA GLN A 57 17.36 -2.17 -1.69
C GLN A 57 16.16 -1.54 -0.98
N GLN A 58 16.33 -1.21 0.31
CA GLN A 58 15.30 -0.47 1.04
C GLN A 58 15.28 0.98 0.57
N VAL A 59 14.15 1.41 0.03
CA VAL A 59 13.90 2.80 -0.36
C VAL A 59 13.34 3.57 0.83
N ALA A 60 12.33 3.02 1.48
CA ALA A 60 11.69 3.66 2.62
C ALA A 60 11.17 2.64 3.62
N ARG A 61 11.01 3.06 4.87
CA ARG A 61 10.38 2.29 5.93
C ARG A 61 9.52 3.22 6.76
N PHE A 62 8.29 2.78 7.01
CA PHE A 62 7.32 3.56 7.76
C PHE A 62 6.73 2.77 8.93
N ASP A 63 6.58 3.42 10.08
CA ASP A 63 5.88 2.87 11.23
C ASP A 63 4.37 2.81 10.93
N HIS A 64 3.75 1.69 11.31
CA HIS A 64 2.33 1.42 11.11
C HIS A 64 1.66 0.91 12.40
N LYS A 65 0.46 1.42 12.67
CA LYS A 65 -0.33 1.04 13.84
C LYS A 65 -1.19 -0.20 13.52
N GLY A 66 -0.82 -1.31 14.16
CA GLY A 66 -1.50 -2.59 14.02
C GLY A 66 -0.95 -3.45 12.89
N GLU A 67 -1.39 -4.69 12.84
CA GLU A 67 -0.94 -5.66 11.84
C GLU A 67 -1.40 -5.23 10.44
N VAL A 68 -0.53 -5.29 9.43
CA VAL A 68 -0.85 -4.85 8.06
C VAL A 68 -1.41 -6.03 7.24
N TRP A 69 -2.73 -6.14 7.20
CA TRP A 69 -3.44 -7.26 6.56
C TRP A 69 -3.57 -7.13 5.05
N ASP A 70 -3.68 -5.91 4.55
CA ASP A 70 -3.77 -5.63 3.11
C ASP A 70 -3.09 -4.30 2.79
N LEU A 71 -2.47 -4.26 1.61
CA LEU A 71 -1.81 -3.09 1.04
C LEU A 71 -2.34 -2.89 -0.37
N ALA A 72 -2.85 -1.70 -0.66
CA ALA A 72 -3.27 -1.31 -1.99
C ALA A 72 -2.56 0.00 -2.36
N PRO A 73 -1.36 -0.07 -2.97
CA PRO A 73 -0.72 1.08 -3.61
C PRO A 73 -1.62 1.64 -4.72
N HIS A 74 -1.65 2.95 -4.87
CA HIS A 74 -2.42 3.58 -5.94
C HIS A 74 -1.79 3.24 -7.31
N PRO A 75 -2.61 2.97 -8.35
CA PRO A 75 -2.14 2.42 -9.63
C PRO A 75 -1.29 3.39 -10.46
N SER A 76 -1.35 4.69 -10.20
CA SER A 76 -0.64 5.73 -10.97
C SER A 76 0.04 6.80 -10.13
N ASP A 77 -0.10 6.75 -8.79
CA ASP A 77 0.44 7.75 -7.86
C ASP A 77 1.17 7.00 -6.74
N ALA A 78 2.49 6.92 -6.86
CA ALA A 78 3.32 6.18 -5.89
C ALA A 78 3.28 6.77 -4.48
N SER A 79 2.74 7.98 -4.30
CA SER A 79 2.62 8.61 -2.99
C SER A 79 1.40 8.13 -2.22
N LEU A 80 0.41 7.47 -2.85
CA LEU A 80 -0.84 7.09 -2.18
C LEU A 80 -0.88 5.60 -1.86
N LEU A 81 -1.28 5.30 -0.62
CA LEU A 81 -1.42 3.94 -0.13
C LEU A 81 -2.70 3.78 0.68
N LEU A 82 -3.48 2.75 0.35
CA LEU A 82 -4.53 2.23 1.22
C LEU A 82 -3.99 1.05 2.03
N THR A 83 -4.26 1.02 3.34
CA THR A 83 -3.95 -0.15 4.18
C THR A 83 -5.16 -0.66 4.93
N CYS A 84 -5.34 -1.98 4.96
CA CYS A 84 -6.21 -2.62 5.93
C CYS A 84 -5.33 -3.08 7.10
N SER A 85 -5.61 -2.58 8.30
CA SER A 85 -4.93 -3.00 9.51
C SER A 85 -5.86 -3.69 10.49
N ARG A 86 -5.28 -4.50 11.38
CA ARG A 86 -5.99 -5.07 12.52
C ARG A 86 -5.27 -4.75 13.81
N ASN A 87 -6.05 -4.38 14.82
CA ASN A 87 -5.56 -4.20 16.17
C ASN A 87 -6.64 -4.67 17.17
N GLY A 88 -6.27 -5.57 18.08
CA GLY A 88 -7.18 -6.08 19.12
C GLY A 88 -8.49 -6.67 18.55
N GLY A 89 -8.40 -7.41 17.44
CA GLY A 89 -9.56 -8.03 16.78
C GLY A 89 -10.43 -7.08 15.94
N LYS A 90 -10.15 -5.77 15.93
CA LYS A 90 -10.85 -4.79 15.10
C LYS A 90 -10.05 -4.50 13.84
N SER A 91 -10.73 -4.39 12.70
CA SER A 91 -10.13 -3.99 11.43
C SER A 91 -10.38 -2.51 11.14
N SER A 92 -9.39 -1.82 10.57
CA SER A 92 -9.50 -0.44 10.09
C SER A 92 -8.94 -0.32 8.67
N GLY A 93 -9.60 0.50 7.86
CA GLY A 93 -9.08 0.93 6.56
C GLY A 93 -8.61 2.37 6.66
N GLN A 94 -7.43 2.67 6.13
CA GLN A 94 -6.86 4.02 6.16
C GLN A 94 -6.18 4.35 4.83
N LEU A 95 -6.25 5.62 4.45
CA LEU A 95 -5.51 6.22 3.34
C LEU A 95 -4.31 6.99 3.90
N PHE A 96 -3.16 6.76 3.29
CA PHE A 96 -1.89 7.37 3.67
C PHE A 96 -1.22 8.03 2.47
N ARG A 97 -0.41 9.06 2.77
CA ARG A 97 0.63 9.55 1.90
C ARG A 97 1.99 8.98 2.31
N MET A 98 2.74 8.51 1.33
CA MET A 98 4.10 8.02 1.44
C MET A 98 5.05 8.98 0.75
N ASP A 99 6.04 9.49 1.49
CA ASP A 99 7.17 10.22 0.90
C ASP A 99 8.34 9.26 0.71
N ILE A 100 8.46 8.70 -0.51
CA ILE A 100 9.44 7.65 -0.83
C ILE A 100 10.81 8.18 -1.23
N GLU A 101 10.96 9.47 -1.54
CA GLU A 101 12.22 10.02 -2.07
C GLU A 101 13.15 10.60 -0.99
N HIS A 102 12.66 10.80 0.24
CA HIS A 102 13.39 11.49 1.31
C HIS A 102 13.67 10.63 2.56
N VAL A 103 13.61 9.31 2.45
CA VAL A 103 13.89 8.42 3.58
C VAL A 103 15.33 7.92 3.52
N GLN A 104 16.12 8.20 4.55
CA GLN A 104 17.48 7.69 4.62
C GLN A 104 17.46 6.17 4.91
N PRO A 105 18.39 5.39 4.33
CA PRO A 105 18.52 3.97 4.68
C PRO A 105 18.65 3.77 6.19
N GLY A 106 17.76 2.98 6.78
CA GLY A 106 17.74 2.69 8.21
C GLY A 106 16.89 3.66 9.07
N GLU A 107 16.40 4.77 8.53
CA GLU A 107 15.40 5.61 9.20
C GLU A 107 14.03 4.91 9.18
N SER A 108 13.19 5.19 10.18
CA SER A 108 11.76 4.87 10.14
C SER A 108 10.97 6.17 10.31
N ARG A 109 9.87 6.31 9.58
CA ARG A 109 9.00 7.50 9.62
C ARG A 109 7.55 7.11 9.86
N GLU A 110 6.75 8.00 10.43
CA GLU A 110 5.31 7.75 10.46
C GLU A 110 4.68 7.98 9.08
N LEU A 111 3.72 7.14 8.69
CA LEU A 111 2.89 7.40 7.51
C LEU A 111 2.00 8.63 7.74
N GLU A 112 1.92 9.54 6.77
CA GLU A 112 1.01 10.68 6.82
C GLU A 112 -0.42 10.19 6.58
N SER A 113 -1.24 10.14 7.63
CA SER A 113 -2.64 9.73 7.52
C SER A 113 -3.47 10.81 6.80
N LEU A 114 -4.01 10.47 5.63
CA LEU A 114 -4.92 11.33 4.87
C LEU A 114 -6.39 11.14 5.26
N GLY A 115 -6.71 10.02 5.89
CA GLY A 115 -8.04 9.76 6.43
C GLY A 115 -8.23 8.32 6.84
N ALA A 116 -9.21 8.07 7.71
CA ALA A 116 -9.68 6.73 8.04
C ALA A 116 -11.03 6.50 7.36
N LEU A 117 -11.23 5.31 6.80
CA LEU A 117 -12.52 4.97 6.23
C LEU A 117 -13.57 4.89 7.37
N PRO A 118 -14.76 5.48 7.21
CA PRO A 118 -15.86 5.36 8.17
C PRO A 118 -16.53 3.99 8.05
N ILE A 119 -15.74 2.93 8.25
CA ILE A 119 -16.20 1.55 8.24
C ILE A 119 -16.97 1.30 9.54
N LYS A 120 -18.28 1.18 9.41
CA LYS A 120 -19.12 0.63 10.47
C LYS A 120 -18.99 -0.88 10.44
N THR A 121 -18.18 -1.41 11.34
CA THR A 121 -18.11 -2.84 11.65
C THR A 121 -19.46 -3.24 12.25
N LEU A 122 -20.27 -4.02 11.52
CA LEU A 122 -21.49 -4.61 12.08
C LEU A 122 -21.12 -5.95 12.73
N GLY A 123 -21.13 -6.02 14.06
CA GLY A 123 -20.67 -7.21 14.79
C GLY A 123 -19.19 -7.52 14.52
N ASP A 124 -18.88 -8.79 14.23
CA ASP A 124 -17.53 -9.29 13.95
C ASP A 124 -17.13 -9.20 12.46
N SER A 125 -17.85 -8.43 11.63
CA SER A 125 -17.53 -8.28 10.19
C SER A 125 -16.21 -7.53 9.99
N LEU A 126 -15.22 -8.15 9.37
CA LEU A 126 -13.88 -7.59 9.27
C LEU A 126 -13.61 -7.06 7.86
N LEU A 127 -12.93 -5.92 7.77
CA LEU A 127 -12.32 -5.46 6.53
C LEU A 127 -11.26 -6.49 6.11
N ARG A 128 -11.37 -6.98 4.87
CA ARG A 128 -10.51 -8.02 4.31
C ARG A 128 -9.55 -7.49 3.25
N ARG A 129 -10.03 -6.57 2.42
CA ARG A 129 -9.26 -6.07 1.27
C ARG A 129 -9.73 -4.69 0.84
N MET A 130 -8.82 -3.93 0.25
CA MET A 130 -9.14 -2.75 -0.54
C MET A 130 -8.47 -2.84 -1.91
N VAL A 131 -9.14 -2.31 -2.92
CA VAL A 131 -8.64 -2.35 -4.30
C VAL A 131 -8.99 -1.02 -4.96
N TRP A 132 -7.98 -0.32 -5.49
CA TRP A 132 -8.20 0.86 -6.30
C TRP A 132 -8.97 0.50 -7.57
N HIS A 133 -9.82 1.43 -8.02
CA HIS A 133 -10.31 1.34 -9.38
C HIS A 133 -9.09 1.33 -10.31
N PRO A 134 -9.04 0.44 -11.31
CA PRO A 134 -7.91 0.43 -12.23
C PRO A 134 -7.78 1.81 -12.87
N ALA A 135 -6.54 2.27 -13.00
CA ALA A 135 -6.24 3.42 -13.81
C ALA A 135 -6.54 3.07 -15.27
N GLY A 136 -7.77 3.31 -15.71
CA GLY A 136 -8.20 3.14 -17.09
C GLY A 136 -8.11 4.46 -17.86
N ASP A 137 -7.84 4.39 -19.15
CA ASP A 137 -7.98 5.47 -20.13
C ASP A 137 -9.45 5.86 -20.37
N ASP A 138 -10.32 5.78 -19.34
CA ASP A 138 -11.78 5.80 -19.51
C ASP A 138 -12.33 7.15 -20.01
N ASP A 139 -11.49 8.19 -20.14
CA ASP A 139 -11.87 9.49 -20.74
C ASP A 139 -10.75 10.13 -21.59
N ALA A 140 -9.79 9.36 -22.09
CA ALA A 140 -8.76 9.89 -22.99
C ALA A 140 -9.35 10.10 -24.39
N LEU A 141 -10.01 11.25 -24.63
CA LEU A 141 -10.17 11.77 -25.99
C LEU A 141 -8.80 11.74 -26.68
N PRO A 142 -8.69 11.25 -27.93
CA PRO A 142 -7.40 11.21 -28.62
C PRO A 142 -6.79 12.62 -28.68
N GLY A 143 -5.72 12.83 -27.91
CA GLY A 143 -5.04 14.12 -27.76
C GLY A 143 -5.08 14.76 -26.36
N ALA A 144 -5.86 14.23 -25.41
CA ALA A 144 -5.82 14.65 -24.02
C ALA A 144 -4.77 13.84 -23.24
N GLN A 145 -3.88 14.52 -22.51
CA GLN A 145 -3.06 13.85 -21.50
C GLN A 145 -4.00 13.34 -20.41
N ALA A 146 -4.33 12.05 -20.43
CA ALA A 146 -5.15 11.42 -19.41
C ALA A 146 -4.46 11.58 -18.06
N ARG A 147 -4.96 12.48 -17.22
CA ARG A 147 -4.68 12.47 -15.79
C ARG A 147 -5.50 11.33 -15.21
N CYS A 148 -5.01 10.11 -15.34
CA CYS A 148 -5.64 8.95 -14.76
C CYS A 148 -5.35 8.93 -13.25
N THR A 149 -6.02 9.82 -12.52
CA THR A 149 -6.04 9.78 -11.05
C THR A 149 -7.22 8.92 -10.66
N SER A 150 -6.95 7.67 -10.25
CA SER A 150 -7.99 6.79 -9.77
C SER A 150 -8.50 7.31 -8.42
N GLU A 151 -9.51 8.17 -8.45
CA GLU A 151 -10.11 8.74 -7.24
C GLU A 151 -11.07 7.76 -6.56
N ARG A 152 -11.24 6.55 -7.09
CA ARG A 152 -12.20 5.56 -6.59
C ARG A 152 -11.50 4.29 -6.16
N PHE A 153 -12.05 3.67 -5.14
CA PHE A 153 -11.60 2.35 -4.69
C PHE A 153 -12.74 1.59 -4.04
N VAL A 154 -12.57 0.27 -3.93
CA VAL A 154 -13.55 -0.62 -3.32
C VAL A 154 -12.96 -1.20 -2.04
N SER A 155 -13.75 -1.24 -0.98
CA SER A 155 -13.44 -2.01 0.23
C SER A 155 -14.31 -3.26 0.30
N VAL A 156 -13.71 -4.38 0.71
CA VAL A 156 -14.40 -5.66 0.93
C VAL A 156 -14.36 -6.00 2.41
N GLN A 157 -15.55 -6.10 3.01
CA GLN A 157 -15.79 -6.62 4.36
C GLN A 157 -16.39 -8.03 4.26
N ASP A 158 -16.56 -8.72 5.37
CA ASP A 158 -17.13 -10.07 5.39
C ASP A 158 -18.55 -10.13 4.81
N ASP A 159 -19.33 -9.08 4.99
CA ASP A 159 -20.75 -9.00 4.64
C ASP A 159 -21.07 -7.96 3.57
N THR A 160 -20.13 -7.05 3.27
CA THR A 160 -20.41 -5.90 2.41
C THR A 160 -19.23 -5.56 1.49
N VAL A 161 -19.57 -5.08 0.29
CA VAL A 161 -18.65 -4.43 -0.63
C VAL A 161 -19.09 -2.98 -0.77
N ARG A 162 -18.15 -2.03 -0.68
CA ARG A 162 -18.45 -0.60 -0.75
C ARG A 162 -17.52 0.09 -1.74
N LEU A 163 -18.08 0.92 -2.61
CA LEU A 163 -17.35 1.85 -3.47
C LEU A 163 -17.14 3.16 -2.73
N TRP A 164 -15.93 3.69 -2.83
CA TRP A 164 -15.50 4.95 -2.24
C TRP A 164 -15.00 5.87 -3.35
N GLU A 165 -15.13 7.17 -3.12
CA GLU A 165 -14.61 8.22 -3.98
C GLU A 165 -13.89 9.23 -3.09
N LEU A 166 -12.67 9.60 -3.47
CA LEU A 166 -11.85 10.57 -2.78
C LEU A 166 -12.32 11.97 -3.13
N ALA A 167 -12.54 12.81 -2.12
CA ALA A 167 -12.72 14.23 -2.33
C ALA A 167 -11.36 14.92 -2.14
N GLU A 168 -10.81 15.50 -3.21
CA GLU A 168 -9.54 16.26 -3.17
C GLU A 168 -8.35 15.48 -2.57
N GLY A 169 -8.27 14.17 -2.80
CA GLY A 169 -7.20 13.31 -2.26
C GLY A 169 -7.31 13.01 -0.76
N ARG A 170 -8.49 13.21 -0.17
CA ARG A 170 -8.81 12.84 1.22
C ARG A 170 -10.10 12.00 1.27
N LEU A 171 -10.26 11.29 2.39
CA LEU A 171 -11.48 10.53 2.73
C LEU A 171 -12.48 11.40 3.51
#